data_AF-A0AAE3EC30-F1
#
_entry.id   AF-A0AAE3EC30-F1
#
_cell.length_a   1.000
_cell.length_b   1.000
_cell.length_c   1.000
_cell.angle_alpha   90.00
_cell.angle_beta   90.00
_cell.angle_gamma   90.00
#
_symmetry.space_group_name_H-M   'P 1'
#
loop_
_entity.id
_entity.type
_entity.pdbx_description
1 polymer ?
#
loop_
_entity_poly.entity_id
_entity_poly.type
_entity_poly.pdbx_seq_one_letter_code
_entity_poly.pdbx_strand_id
1 'polypeptide(L)'
;MIEIPEKITSPLSGSTAESINSRVRGALSNQNLQDLNGVTNYRTRSSGYKTNYRSGDASGVRIPPKGPYDTCPQTPRRNSQPYRTAVPQMSANGHSQIPPNTYSHPQAAVSRTSAASQSTQPAVSSGGALSDLVLPNFTRPLQKGQKSPIDPMGGVLHKIRASFGWNLKGVDCDIDASAFLLDMSGKVPDDSWFVFYGQPESPDGSVSFVKDSQDGGRESIPIDLDHLSGNICRIVFVLTIHEAFARKQNFSMVKDAYIRLLNADTGKELLSFCMDQYYENVTSMTIGEIYLHNGQWKFNPVGNGVNKDLAGQCAIYGVEIEG
;
A
#
# COMPACT_ATOMS: atom_id res chain seq x y z
N MET A 1 14.78 44.76 -6.18
CA MET A 1 14.60 43.49 -6.90
C MET A 1 15.25 42.42 -6.04
N ILE A 2 14.45 41.52 -5.47
CA ILE A 2 14.94 40.44 -4.59
C ILE A 2 14.75 39.16 -5.41
N GLU A 3 15.87 38.50 -5.73
CA GLU A 3 15.88 37.21 -6.43
C GLU A 3 15.25 36.13 -5.55
N ILE A 4 14.27 35.42 -6.11
CA ILE A 4 13.64 34.24 -5.53
C ILE A 4 14.53 33.05 -5.92
N PRO A 5 15.01 32.21 -4.99
CA PRO A 5 15.82 31.05 -5.35
C PRO A 5 14.95 30.03 -6.09
N GLU A 6 15.43 29.58 -7.25
CA GLU A 6 14.81 28.54 -8.04
C GLU A 6 14.59 27.26 -7.22
N LYS A 7 13.39 26.71 -7.41
CA LYS A 7 12.93 25.44 -6.87
C LYS A 7 13.87 24.34 -7.40
N ILE A 8 14.63 23.70 -6.51
CA ILE A 8 15.40 22.49 -6.85
C ILE A 8 14.40 21.35 -7.05
N THR A 9 13.80 21.27 -8.22
CA THR A 9 13.27 20.01 -8.76
C THR A 9 14.45 19.34 -9.45
N SER A 10 15.17 18.50 -8.71
CA SER A 10 16.10 17.57 -9.33
C SER A 10 15.27 16.63 -10.21
N PRO A 11 15.51 16.53 -11.53
CA PRO A 11 14.91 15.48 -12.32
C PRO A 11 15.47 14.15 -11.79
N LEU A 12 14.57 13.22 -11.41
CA LEU A 12 14.94 11.83 -11.20
C LEU A 12 15.67 11.37 -12.47
N SER A 13 16.90 10.85 -12.33
CA SER A 13 17.69 10.37 -13.44
C SER A 13 16.88 9.35 -14.25
N GLY A 14 16.85 9.49 -15.59
CA GLY A 14 16.00 8.70 -16.48
C GLY A 14 16.08 7.18 -16.32
N SER A 15 17.17 6.66 -15.75
CA SER A 15 17.32 5.23 -15.43
C SER A 15 16.34 4.69 -14.38
N THR A 16 15.87 5.54 -13.46
CA THR A 16 14.97 5.11 -12.38
C THR A 16 13.51 5.08 -12.87
N ALA A 17 13.06 6.12 -13.58
CA ALA A 17 11.71 6.16 -14.15
C ALA A 17 11.50 5.05 -15.20
N GLU A 18 12.47 4.81 -16.10
CA GLU A 18 12.42 3.69 -17.04
C GLU A 18 12.34 2.33 -16.33
N SER A 19 13.07 2.17 -15.21
CA SER A 19 13.01 0.94 -14.42
C SER A 19 11.65 0.73 -13.76
N ILE A 20 10.95 1.80 -13.38
CA ILE A 20 9.66 1.71 -12.71
C ILE A 20 8.57 1.44 -13.74
N ASN A 21 8.62 2.12 -14.88
CA ASN A 21 7.75 1.81 -16.01
C ASN A 21 7.95 0.38 -16.47
N SER A 22 9.18 -0.13 -16.48
CA SER A 22 9.43 -1.56 -16.73
C SER A 22 8.83 -2.47 -15.66
N ARG A 23 8.81 -2.09 -14.38
CA ARG A 23 8.24 -2.89 -13.29
C ARG A 23 6.72 -2.89 -13.33
N VAL A 24 6.11 -1.72 -13.54
CA VAL A 24 4.67 -1.57 -13.75
C VAL A 24 4.28 -2.33 -15.01
N ARG A 25 4.98 -2.13 -16.13
CA ARG A 25 4.77 -2.93 -17.35
C ARG A 25 4.99 -4.42 -17.12
N GLY A 26 5.94 -4.85 -16.29
CA GLY A 26 6.10 -6.27 -15.95
C GLY A 26 4.91 -6.82 -15.14
N ALA A 27 4.37 -6.02 -14.22
CA ALA A 27 3.14 -6.34 -13.51
C ALA A 27 1.91 -6.35 -14.43
N LEU A 28 1.92 -5.51 -15.47
CA LEU A 28 0.85 -5.39 -16.47
C LEU A 28 1.01 -6.32 -17.67
N SER A 29 2.20 -6.79 -18.03
CA SER A 29 2.43 -7.61 -19.23
C SER A 29 1.77 -8.98 -19.11
N ASN A 30 1.52 -9.38 -17.86
CA ASN A 30 0.71 -10.54 -17.54
C ASN A 30 -0.80 -10.18 -17.66
N GLN A 31 -1.19 -8.94 -17.33
CA GLN A 31 -2.56 -8.44 -17.50
C GLN A 31 -2.83 -8.03 -18.95
N ASN A 32 -3.37 -8.93 -19.77
CA ASN A 32 -3.66 -8.68 -21.19
C ASN A 32 -4.32 -7.30 -21.45
N LEU A 33 -3.53 -6.34 -21.97
CA LEU A 33 -3.80 -4.90 -22.02
C LEU A 33 -4.81 -4.44 -23.10
N GLN A 34 -5.68 -5.31 -23.62
CA GLN A 34 -6.43 -5.00 -24.86
C GLN A 34 -7.72 -4.16 -24.68
N ASP A 35 -8.20 -3.88 -23.47
CA ASP A 35 -9.55 -3.30 -23.27
C ASP A 35 -9.57 -1.85 -22.74
N LEU A 36 -8.56 -1.02 -23.07
CA LEU A 36 -8.60 0.42 -22.77
C LEU A 36 -9.61 1.23 -23.62
N ASN A 37 -10.31 0.60 -24.57
CA ASN A 37 -11.26 1.25 -25.47
C ASN A 37 -12.65 0.57 -25.44
N GLY A 38 -13.44 0.80 -24.38
CA GLY A 38 -14.78 0.20 -24.30
C GLY A 38 -15.74 0.90 -23.33
N VAL A 39 -16.19 2.11 -23.65
CA VAL A 39 -17.36 2.72 -23.00
C VAL A 39 -18.62 2.05 -23.56
N THR A 40 -19.12 1.02 -22.88
CA THR A 40 -20.43 0.41 -23.23
C THR A 40 -21.39 0.55 -22.06
N ASN A 41 -22.40 1.40 -22.25
CA ASN A 41 -23.51 1.62 -21.33
C ASN A 41 -24.40 0.36 -21.27
N TYR A 42 -24.41 -0.35 -20.14
CA TYR A 42 -25.41 -1.39 -19.88
C TYR A 42 -26.60 -0.81 -19.10
N ARG A 43 -27.72 -0.72 -19.80
CA ARG A 43 -29.05 -0.32 -19.32
C ARG A 43 -29.64 -1.43 -18.45
N THR A 44 -29.71 -1.23 -17.14
CA THR A 44 -30.39 -2.15 -16.21
C THR A 44 -31.90 -2.12 -16.44
N ARG A 45 -32.51 -3.28 -16.70
CA ARG A 45 -33.96 -3.50 -16.60
C ARG A 45 -34.32 -3.66 -15.12
N SER A 46 -35.11 -2.73 -14.57
CA SER A 46 -35.65 -2.85 -13.21
C SER A 46 -36.97 -3.60 -13.19
N SER A 47 -37.09 -4.59 -12.32
CA SER A 47 -38.35 -5.05 -11.70
C SER A 47 -38.01 -5.23 -10.23
N GLY A 48 -38.69 -4.65 -9.24
CA GLY A 48 -39.64 -3.57 -9.18
C GLY A 48 -39.90 -3.38 -7.69
N TYR A 49 -39.52 -2.23 -7.14
CA TYR A 49 -40.00 -1.77 -5.83
C TYR A 49 -40.18 -0.26 -5.93
N LYS A 50 -41.45 0.16 -5.94
CA LYS A 50 -41.85 1.57 -5.94
C LYS A 50 -41.69 2.14 -4.53
N THR A 51 -40.86 3.16 -4.39
CA THR A 51 -41.06 4.21 -3.38
C THR A 51 -40.89 5.57 -4.04
N ASN A 52 -41.81 6.47 -3.73
CA ASN A 52 -42.04 7.73 -4.42
C ASN A 52 -40.95 8.75 -4.08
N TYR A 53 -40.18 9.21 -5.06
CA TYR A 53 -39.56 10.52 -5.03
C TYR A 53 -39.86 11.29 -6.32
N ARG A 54 -40.30 12.52 -6.10
CA ARG A 54 -40.80 13.48 -7.07
C ARG A 54 -39.67 13.88 -8.03
N SER A 55 -40.00 13.91 -9.32
CA SER A 55 -39.16 14.26 -10.46
C SER A 55 -38.52 15.65 -10.34
N GLY A 56 -37.20 15.72 -10.57
CA GLY A 56 -36.43 16.93 -10.85
C GLY A 56 -35.09 16.57 -11.48
N ASP A 57 -35.02 16.67 -12.81
CA ASP A 57 -33.89 16.78 -13.72
C ASP A 57 -32.59 15.95 -13.55
N ALA A 58 -32.33 15.18 -14.61
CA ALA A 58 -31.09 14.47 -14.90
C ALA A 58 -30.06 15.39 -15.59
N SER A 59 -28.83 15.44 -15.07
CA SER A 59 -27.60 15.64 -15.86
C SER A 59 -26.34 15.52 -14.97
N GLY A 60 -25.37 14.71 -15.41
CA GLY A 60 -23.98 14.75 -14.95
C GLY A 60 -23.63 13.87 -13.75
N VAL A 61 -22.84 12.82 -14.01
CA VAL A 61 -22.02 12.18 -12.97
C VAL A 61 -21.04 13.25 -12.48
N ARG A 62 -21.28 13.78 -11.29
CA ARG A 62 -20.34 14.69 -10.62
C ARG A 62 -19.20 13.85 -10.05
N ILE A 63 -18.01 14.05 -10.61
CA ILE A 63 -16.76 13.90 -9.87
C ILE A 63 -16.95 14.71 -8.57
N PRO A 64 -16.68 14.16 -7.37
CA PRO A 64 -16.73 14.97 -6.17
C PRO A 64 -15.83 16.19 -6.37
N PRO A 65 -16.33 17.42 -6.11
CA PRO A 65 -15.53 18.62 -6.29
C PRO A 65 -14.25 18.49 -5.47
N LYS A 66 -13.12 18.95 -6.03
CA LYS A 66 -11.87 19.17 -5.30
C LYS A 66 -12.22 19.98 -4.05
N GLY A 67 -12.26 19.31 -2.90
CA GLY A 67 -12.35 19.98 -1.62
C GLY A 67 -11.08 20.78 -1.40
N PRO A 68 -11.10 21.85 -0.59
CA PRO A 68 -9.89 22.58 -0.25
C PRO A 68 -9.04 21.64 0.60
N TYR A 69 -8.04 20.99 0.00
CA TYR A 69 -6.95 20.42 0.76
C TYR A 69 -6.12 21.60 1.22
N ASP A 70 -6.33 22.03 2.46
CA ASP A 70 -5.53 23.08 3.08
C ASP A 70 -4.06 22.67 3.02
N THR A 71 -3.21 23.66 2.70
CA THR A 71 -1.78 23.54 2.46
C THR A 71 -1.09 22.62 3.45
N CYS A 72 -0.30 21.65 2.96
CA CYS A 72 0.56 20.86 3.83
C CYS A 72 1.52 21.81 4.58
N PRO A 73 1.58 21.76 5.93
CA PRO A 73 2.46 22.65 6.68
C PRO A 73 3.92 22.36 6.33
N GLN A 74 4.64 23.37 5.84
CA GLN A 74 6.09 23.30 5.73
C GLN A 74 6.68 23.21 7.14
N THR A 75 7.47 22.17 7.39
CA THR A 75 8.20 22.02 8.64
C THR A 75 9.17 23.21 8.82
N PRO A 76 9.17 23.89 9.99
CA PRO A 76 10.18 24.89 10.26
C PRO A 76 11.56 24.22 10.34
N ARG A 77 12.54 24.74 9.58
CA ARG A 77 13.95 24.35 9.73
C ARG A 77 14.38 24.59 11.18
N ARG A 78 14.72 23.51 11.89
CA ARG A 78 15.27 23.60 13.25
C ARG A 78 16.72 24.10 13.15
N ASN A 79 16.94 25.33 13.61
CA ASN A 79 18.27 25.88 13.82
C ASN A 79 19.08 24.98 14.76
N SER A 80 20.26 24.56 14.29
CA SER A 80 21.28 23.88 15.07
C SER A 80 21.95 24.89 16.02
N GLN A 81 21.72 24.72 17.32
CA GLN A 81 22.61 25.25 18.36
C GLN A 81 23.01 24.12 19.31
N PRO A 82 24.30 24.02 19.68
CA PRO A 82 24.83 22.87 20.40
C PRO A 82 24.52 22.97 21.89
N TYR A 83 23.97 21.92 22.47
CA TYR A 83 23.84 21.80 23.92
C TYR A 83 25.22 21.42 24.51
N ARG A 84 25.74 22.32 25.35
CA ARG A 84 26.87 22.08 26.27
C ARG A 84 26.38 21.16 27.40
N THR A 85 27.04 20.02 27.60
CA THR A 85 26.94 19.27 28.86
C THR A 85 28.31 19.17 29.50
N ALA A 86 28.33 19.42 30.81
CA ALA A 86 29.49 19.52 31.68
C ALA A 86 30.21 18.18 31.89
N VAL A 87 31.52 18.29 32.12
CA VAL A 87 32.45 17.22 32.52
C VAL A 87 32.43 17.07 34.05
N PRO A 88 32.49 15.86 34.60
CA PRO A 88 33.14 15.64 35.90
C PRO A 88 34.42 14.81 35.76
N GLN A 89 35.53 15.30 36.32
CA GLN A 89 36.80 14.59 36.45
C GLN A 89 36.82 13.63 37.65
N MET A 90 37.25 12.39 37.36
CA MET A 90 38.12 11.44 38.10
C MET A 90 38.07 11.27 39.62
N SER A 91 38.05 9.99 40.03
CA SER A 91 39.06 9.44 40.95
C SER A 91 39.39 7.99 40.58
N ALA A 92 40.69 7.68 40.63
CA ALA A 92 41.31 6.43 40.20
C ALA A 92 41.48 5.42 41.35
N ASN A 93 41.49 4.11 41.02
CA ASN A 93 42.55 3.15 41.35
C ASN A 93 42.11 1.71 41.08
N GLY A 94 42.99 0.91 40.46
CA GLY A 94 42.84 -0.56 40.41
C GLY A 94 43.58 -1.23 39.24
N HIS A 95 44.86 -1.58 39.47
CA HIS A 95 45.66 -2.43 38.60
C HIS A 95 45.15 -3.89 38.63
N SER A 96 45.06 -4.58 37.49
CA SER A 96 45.68 -5.91 37.35
C SER A 96 45.73 -6.45 35.92
N GLN A 97 46.65 -7.38 35.74
CA GLN A 97 47.34 -7.78 34.52
C GLN A 97 46.54 -8.69 33.56
N ILE A 98 46.93 -8.65 32.28
CA ILE A 98 46.53 -9.55 31.19
C ILE A 98 47.59 -10.66 31.04
N PRO A 99 47.21 -11.94 30.91
CA PRO A 99 48.06 -12.94 30.26
C PRO A 99 47.55 -13.33 28.86
N PRO A 100 48.44 -13.74 27.94
CA PRO A 100 48.07 -14.12 26.57
C PRO A 100 47.66 -15.60 26.49
N ASN A 101 46.69 -15.94 25.64
CA ASN A 101 46.43 -17.33 25.28
C ASN A 101 46.58 -17.54 23.77
N THR A 102 47.54 -18.42 23.46
CA THR A 102 47.90 -19.02 22.18
C THR A 102 47.35 -20.43 22.16
N TYR A 103 46.57 -20.86 21.14
CA TYR A 103 46.43 -22.25 20.66
C TYR A 103 45.75 -22.19 19.28
N SER A 104 46.42 -22.44 18.14
CA SER A 104 46.82 -23.72 17.55
C SER A 104 45.69 -24.50 16.83
N HIS A 105 45.86 -24.65 15.51
CA HIS A 105 45.12 -25.50 14.58
C HIS A 105 45.10 -26.99 14.99
N PRO A 106 44.13 -27.75 14.48
CA PRO A 106 44.51 -28.85 13.60
C PRO A 106 43.67 -28.98 12.31
N GLN A 107 44.27 -29.70 11.36
CA GLN A 107 43.87 -29.96 9.97
C GLN A 107 43.56 -31.46 9.79
N ALA A 108 42.85 -31.79 8.70
CA ALA A 108 42.53 -33.11 8.10
C ALA A 108 41.18 -33.73 8.53
N ALA A 109 40.42 -34.44 7.70
CA ALA A 109 40.73 -35.11 6.44
C ALA A 109 39.48 -35.23 5.53
N VAL A 110 39.76 -35.48 4.25
CA VAL A 110 38.83 -35.67 3.14
C VAL A 110 38.43 -37.15 3.06
N SER A 111 37.15 -37.45 2.87
CA SER A 111 36.70 -38.76 2.35
C SER A 111 35.58 -38.56 1.33
N ARG A 112 35.88 -38.99 0.10
CA ARG A 112 34.96 -39.10 -1.03
C ARG A 112 34.19 -40.41 -0.89
N THR A 113 32.87 -40.37 -1.11
CA THR A 113 32.13 -41.54 -1.55
C THR A 113 31.12 -41.13 -2.62
N SER A 114 31.32 -41.70 -3.79
CA SER A 114 30.49 -41.59 -4.99
C SER A 114 29.32 -42.58 -4.94
N ALA A 115 28.11 -42.12 -5.24
CA ALA A 115 27.03 -42.96 -5.75
C ALA A 115 26.13 -42.12 -6.67
N ALA A 116 25.97 -42.59 -7.90
CA ALA A 116 25.17 -41.98 -8.95
C ALA A 116 23.73 -42.52 -8.96
N SER A 117 22.86 -41.74 -9.63
CA SER A 117 21.55 -42.09 -10.21
C SER A 117 20.32 -41.93 -9.28
N GLN A 118 19.52 -40.89 -9.50
CA GLN A 118 18.34 -40.96 -10.38
C GLN A 118 17.59 -39.63 -10.39
N SER A 119 17.33 -39.14 -11.59
CA SER A 119 16.48 -38.01 -11.90
C SER A 119 15.01 -38.39 -11.64
N THR A 120 14.39 -37.77 -10.66
CA THR A 120 12.94 -37.64 -10.56
C THR A 120 12.63 -36.16 -10.35
N GLN A 121 12.14 -35.52 -11.40
CA GLN A 121 11.53 -34.20 -11.31
C GLN A 121 10.36 -34.27 -10.32
N PRO A 122 10.23 -33.36 -9.35
CA PRO A 122 8.96 -33.15 -8.69
C PRO A 122 7.98 -32.55 -9.69
N ALA A 123 6.82 -33.20 -9.77
CA ALA A 123 5.68 -32.83 -10.58
C ALA A 123 5.26 -31.37 -10.40
N VAL A 124 4.70 -30.83 -11.48
CA VAL A 124 3.98 -29.55 -11.56
C VAL A 124 3.05 -29.40 -10.35
N SER A 125 3.36 -28.46 -9.45
CA SER A 125 2.43 -28.05 -8.41
C SER A 125 1.32 -27.22 -9.03
N SER A 126 0.20 -27.86 -9.34
CA SER A 126 -1.09 -27.18 -9.50
C SER A 126 -1.38 -26.39 -8.21
N GLY A 127 -1.60 -25.08 -8.35
CA GLY A 127 -1.85 -24.15 -7.26
C GLY A 127 -2.95 -24.65 -6.32
N GLY A 128 -2.61 -24.79 -5.03
CA GLY A 128 -3.59 -25.03 -3.98
C GLY A 128 -4.35 -23.75 -3.71
N ALA A 129 -5.68 -23.80 -3.80
CA ALA A 129 -6.55 -22.70 -3.43
C ALA A 129 -6.18 -22.21 -2.02
N LEU A 130 -5.96 -20.89 -1.87
CA LEU A 130 -5.70 -20.28 -0.58
C LEU A 130 -6.82 -20.68 0.40
N SER A 131 -6.46 -21.27 1.54
CA SER A 131 -7.43 -21.55 2.59
C SER A 131 -8.10 -20.25 3.04
N ASP A 132 -9.40 -20.32 3.33
CA ASP A 132 -10.12 -19.17 3.87
C ASP A 132 -9.46 -18.72 5.18
N LEU A 133 -9.15 -17.42 5.22
CA LEU A 133 -8.67 -16.69 6.37
C LEU A 133 -9.82 -16.56 7.37
N VAL A 134 -9.53 -16.83 8.64
CA VAL A 134 -10.46 -16.57 9.74
C VAL A 134 -10.51 -15.06 9.97
N LEU A 135 -11.68 -14.46 9.76
CA LEU A 135 -11.84 -13.03 9.94
C LEU A 135 -11.41 -12.61 11.37
N PRO A 136 -10.59 -11.55 11.49
CA PRO A 136 -10.22 -11.06 12.80
C PRO A 136 -11.41 -10.42 13.51
N ASN A 137 -11.34 -10.37 14.84
CA ASN A 137 -12.30 -9.58 15.62
C ASN A 137 -11.99 -8.08 15.42
N PHE A 138 -12.78 -7.41 14.60
CA PHE A 138 -12.67 -5.97 14.39
C PHE A 138 -13.14 -5.23 15.65
N THR A 139 -12.20 -4.64 16.37
CA THR A 139 -12.44 -3.91 17.63
C THR A 139 -12.93 -2.48 17.40
N ARG A 140 -12.63 -1.89 16.23
CA ARG A 140 -12.98 -0.52 15.85
C ARG A 140 -13.46 -0.46 14.39
N PRO A 141 -14.54 -1.19 14.04
CA PRO A 141 -15.04 -1.22 12.67
C PRO A 141 -15.70 0.12 12.30
N LEU A 142 -15.47 0.55 11.06
CA LEU A 142 -16.12 1.69 10.44
C LEU A 142 -17.03 1.23 9.30
N GLN A 143 -18.01 2.07 8.97
CA GLN A 143 -18.83 1.93 7.78
C GLN A 143 -18.24 2.68 6.59
N LYS A 144 -18.60 2.28 5.37
CA LYS A 144 -18.25 2.99 4.14
C LYS A 144 -18.57 4.50 4.26
N GLY A 145 -17.57 5.34 4.00
CA GLY A 145 -17.66 6.80 4.10
C GLY A 145 -17.53 7.40 5.51
N GLN A 146 -17.45 6.57 6.56
CA GLN A 146 -17.30 7.03 7.93
C GLN A 146 -15.85 7.49 8.20
N LYS A 147 -15.59 8.78 7.99
CA LYS A 147 -14.27 9.39 8.16
C LYS A 147 -13.90 9.55 9.63
N SER A 148 -12.78 8.98 10.06
CA SER A 148 -12.33 9.00 11.45
C SER A 148 -10.83 9.34 11.55
N PRO A 149 -10.38 10.10 12.57
CA PRO A 149 -8.96 10.25 12.87
C PRO A 149 -8.29 8.89 13.12
N ILE A 150 -7.08 8.67 12.58
CA ILE A 150 -6.34 7.42 12.82
C ILE A 150 -5.76 7.33 14.22
N ASP A 151 -5.60 8.47 14.89
CA ASP A 151 -5.32 8.58 16.31
C ASP A 151 -6.43 9.39 16.99
N PRO A 152 -7.53 8.75 17.41
CA PRO A 152 -8.65 9.45 18.03
C PRO A 152 -8.35 9.90 19.47
N MET A 153 -7.27 9.42 20.09
CA MET A 153 -6.93 9.74 21.49
C MET A 153 -5.87 10.84 21.63
N GLY A 154 -5.38 11.40 20.53
CA GLY A 154 -4.40 12.50 20.54
C GLY A 154 -3.01 12.10 21.00
N GLY A 155 -2.66 10.81 20.87
CA GLY A 155 -1.29 10.33 21.05
C GLY A 155 -0.39 10.67 19.86
N VAL A 156 0.92 10.53 20.04
CA VAL A 156 1.84 10.64 18.90
C VAL A 156 1.84 9.31 18.16
N LEU A 157 1.35 9.31 16.93
CA LEU A 157 1.33 8.14 16.06
C LEU A 157 2.42 8.27 15.02
N HIS A 158 3.51 7.53 15.21
CA HIS A 158 4.68 7.56 14.34
C HIS A 158 4.53 6.58 13.18
N LYS A 159 4.12 5.35 13.47
CA LYS A 159 4.08 4.27 12.48
C LYS A 159 2.74 3.55 12.51
N ILE A 160 2.19 3.31 11.33
CA ILE A 160 1.00 2.50 11.14
C ILE A 160 1.29 1.35 10.19
N ARG A 161 0.41 0.36 10.21
CA ARG A 161 0.38 -0.71 9.22
C ARG A 161 -1.04 -0.84 8.71
N ALA A 162 -1.23 -0.66 7.40
CA ALA A 162 -2.45 -1.07 6.74
C ALA A 162 -2.34 -2.57 6.43
N SER A 163 -3.16 -3.40 7.05
CA SER A 163 -3.21 -4.85 6.82
C SER A 163 -4.48 -5.23 6.08
N PHE A 164 -4.34 -6.05 5.06
CA PHE A 164 -5.40 -6.45 4.15
C PHE A 164 -5.65 -7.94 4.25
N GLY A 165 -6.91 -8.33 4.16
CA GLY A 165 -7.29 -9.73 4.02
C GLY A 165 -8.52 -9.85 3.15
N TRP A 166 -8.71 -11.04 2.58
CA TRP A 166 -9.85 -11.40 1.73
C TRP A 166 -9.98 -12.92 1.69
N ASN A 167 -11.15 -13.40 1.31
CA ASN A 167 -11.43 -14.79 1.01
C ASN A 167 -12.04 -14.91 -0.38
N LEU A 168 -12.09 -16.14 -0.89
CA LEU A 168 -12.52 -16.42 -2.25
C LEU A 168 -13.76 -17.32 -2.24
N LYS A 169 -14.66 -17.11 -3.21
CA LYS A 169 -15.86 -17.93 -3.40
C LYS A 169 -15.59 -19.06 -4.39
N GLY A 170 -14.72 -20.00 -4.00
CA GLY A 170 -14.49 -21.24 -4.76
C GLY A 170 -13.75 -21.09 -6.09
N VAL A 171 -13.25 -19.90 -6.42
CA VAL A 171 -12.40 -19.62 -7.59
C VAL A 171 -11.10 -19.01 -7.10
N ASP A 172 -9.97 -19.52 -7.59
CA ASP A 172 -8.66 -18.97 -7.27
C ASP A 172 -8.47 -17.62 -7.98
N CYS A 173 -8.49 -16.53 -7.22
CA CYS A 173 -8.20 -15.18 -7.70
C CYS A 173 -6.94 -14.70 -6.99
N ASP A 174 -5.97 -14.26 -7.78
CA ASP A 174 -4.78 -13.60 -7.24
C ASP A 174 -5.13 -12.13 -7.05
N ILE A 175 -5.11 -11.66 -5.81
CA ILE A 175 -5.47 -10.29 -5.44
C ILE A 175 -4.24 -9.63 -4.85
N ASP A 176 -3.91 -8.46 -5.37
CA ASP A 176 -2.80 -7.65 -4.89
C ASP A 176 -3.33 -6.38 -4.22
N ALA A 177 -2.79 -6.06 -3.04
CA ALA A 177 -2.90 -4.75 -2.42
C ALA A 177 -1.80 -3.82 -2.92
N SER A 178 -2.15 -2.55 -3.08
CA SER A 178 -1.22 -1.50 -3.50
C SER A 178 -1.57 -0.15 -2.87
N ALA A 179 -0.60 0.77 -2.86
CA ALA A 179 -0.76 2.12 -2.33
C ALA A 179 -0.27 3.18 -3.33
N PHE A 180 -1.11 4.18 -3.57
CA PHE A 180 -0.73 5.39 -4.32
C PHE A 180 -0.54 6.53 -3.33
N LEU A 181 0.68 7.07 -3.24
CA LEU A 181 1.01 8.21 -2.39
C LEU A 181 0.83 9.49 -3.22
N LEU A 182 -0.18 10.28 -2.84
CA LEU A 182 -0.67 11.39 -3.65
C LEU A 182 -0.34 12.74 -3.00
N ASP A 183 0.00 13.69 -3.87
CA ASP A 183 0.13 15.09 -3.50
C ASP A 183 -1.23 15.82 -3.55
N MET A 184 -1.19 17.14 -3.36
CA MET A 184 -2.39 17.99 -3.36
C MET A 184 -3.13 18.03 -4.71
N SER A 185 -2.50 17.63 -5.81
CA SER A 185 -3.16 17.50 -7.11
C SER A 185 -4.10 16.28 -7.16
N GLY A 186 -3.94 15.34 -6.21
CA GLY A 186 -4.63 14.05 -6.19
C GLY A 186 -3.98 13.02 -7.10
N LYS A 187 -2.71 13.22 -7.47
CA LYS A 187 -1.89 12.33 -8.30
C LYS A 187 -0.60 11.98 -7.56
N VAL A 188 0.04 10.91 -7.99
CA VAL A 188 1.42 10.62 -7.57
C VAL A 188 2.34 11.76 -8.05
N PRO A 189 3.34 12.19 -7.27
CA PRO A 189 4.34 13.15 -7.75
C PRO A 189 5.10 12.65 -8.99
N ASP A 190 5.36 11.35 -9.01
CA ASP A 190 5.93 10.56 -10.12
C ASP A 190 5.68 9.06 -9.84
N ASP A 191 6.01 8.19 -10.80
CA ASP A 191 5.71 6.75 -10.74
C ASP A 191 6.36 6.03 -9.55
N SER A 192 7.42 6.58 -8.95
CA SER A 192 8.07 5.98 -7.77
C SER A 192 7.22 6.04 -6.51
N TRP A 193 6.18 6.87 -6.50
CA TRP A 193 5.23 7.02 -5.39
C TRP A 193 4.05 6.03 -5.44
N PHE A 194 4.14 5.03 -6.31
CA PHE A 194 3.22 3.90 -6.38
C PHE A 194 3.85 2.63 -5.76
N VAL A 195 3.39 2.23 -4.58
CA VAL A 195 3.95 1.10 -3.83
C VAL A 195 3.10 -0.16 -4.06
N PHE A 196 3.74 -1.24 -4.50
CA PHE A 196 3.14 -2.56 -4.76
C PHE A 196 4.23 -3.64 -4.76
N TYR A 197 3.90 -4.91 -5.00
CA TYR A 197 4.90 -6.00 -4.95
C TYR A 197 6.13 -5.80 -5.86
N GLY A 198 5.97 -5.14 -7.02
CA GLY A 198 7.07 -4.87 -7.97
C GLY A 198 7.87 -3.60 -7.66
N GLN A 199 7.35 -2.74 -6.78
CA GLN A 199 8.01 -1.57 -6.23
C GLN A 199 7.67 -1.49 -4.73
N PRO A 200 8.38 -2.27 -3.90
CA PRO A 200 7.94 -2.54 -2.54
C PRO A 200 8.25 -1.40 -1.57
N GLU A 201 8.77 -0.26 -2.02
CA GLU A 201 9.13 0.86 -1.16
C GLU A 201 8.98 2.18 -1.91
N SER A 202 8.49 3.22 -1.22
CA SER A 202 8.43 4.60 -1.70
C SER A 202 9.83 5.24 -1.73
N PRO A 203 10.06 6.28 -2.54
CA PRO A 203 11.38 6.90 -2.67
C PRO A 203 11.92 7.54 -1.38
N ASP A 204 11.04 7.87 -0.43
CA ASP A 204 11.40 8.40 0.90
C ASP A 204 11.53 7.32 1.98
N GLY A 205 11.32 6.03 1.64
CA GLY A 205 11.35 4.91 2.56
C GLY A 205 10.22 4.90 3.61
N SER A 206 9.24 5.80 3.47
CA SER A 206 8.15 5.94 4.44
C SER A 206 7.07 4.88 4.28
N VAL A 207 6.88 4.34 3.08
CA VAL A 207 5.85 3.35 2.78
C VAL A 207 6.46 2.15 2.10
N SER A 208 6.10 0.96 2.56
CA SER A 208 6.57 -0.30 1.99
C SER A 208 5.42 -1.27 1.74
N PHE A 209 5.66 -2.28 0.91
CA PHE A 209 4.79 -3.41 0.70
C PHE A 209 5.41 -4.65 1.34
N VAL A 210 4.59 -5.42 2.05
CA VAL A 210 4.98 -6.67 2.70
C VAL A 210 3.93 -7.72 2.38
N LYS A 211 4.38 -8.79 1.71
CA LYS A 211 3.60 -10.02 1.53
C LYS A 211 3.58 -10.81 2.85
N ASP A 212 2.46 -11.46 3.13
CA ASP A 212 2.20 -12.23 4.35
C ASP A 212 2.32 -11.38 5.62
N SER A 213 1.19 -10.81 6.04
CA SER A 213 1.18 -9.96 7.22
C SER A 213 1.19 -10.80 8.51
N GLN A 214 2.07 -10.42 9.45
CA GLN A 214 2.25 -11.14 10.73
C GLN A 214 1.02 -11.08 11.67
N ASP A 215 0.00 -10.30 11.30
CA ASP A 215 -1.21 -10.08 12.07
C ASP A 215 -2.41 -10.91 11.57
N GLY A 216 -2.15 -11.88 10.69
CA GLY A 216 -3.16 -12.79 10.14
C GLY A 216 -3.93 -12.25 8.94
N GLY A 217 -3.50 -11.13 8.36
CA GLY A 217 -3.89 -10.72 7.00
C GLY A 217 -3.07 -11.44 5.92
N ARG A 218 -3.36 -11.13 4.66
CA ARG A 218 -2.63 -11.65 3.49
C ARG A 218 -1.50 -10.73 3.08
N GLU A 219 -1.72 -9.43 3.11
CA GLU A 219 -0.72 -8.43 2.70
C GLU A 219 -0.79 -7.21 3.61
N SER A 220 0.31 -6.47 3.69
CA SER A 220 0.33 -5.23 4.47
C SER A 220 1.21 -4.17 3.85
N ILE A 221 0.87 -2.92 4.19
CA ILE A 221 1.58 -1.72 3.79
C ILE A 221 1.96 -0.97 5.08
N PRO A 222 3.17 -1.18 5.61
CA PRO A 222 3.73 -0.37 6.69
C PRO A 222 3.97 1.07 6.23
N ILE A 223 3.70 2.02 7.12
CA ILE A 223 3.78 3.46 6.85
C ILE A 223 4.43 4.15 8.07
N ASP A 224 5.53 4.84 7.83
CA ASP A 224 6.24 5.70 8.76
C ASP A 224 5.83 7.16 8.50
N LEU A 225 4.94 7.69 9.34
CA LEU A 225 4.41 9.04 9.20
C LEU A 225 5.46 10.11 9.51
N ASP A 226 6.53 9.78 10.26
CA ASP A 226 7.62 10.72 10.56
C ASP A 226 8.56 10.91 9.38
N HIS A 227 8.73 9.88 8.55
CA HIS A 227 9.56 9.90 7.36
C HIS A 227 8.79 10.24 6.08
N LEU A 228 7.45 10.25 6.14
CA LEU A 228 6.60 10.58 5.01
C LEU A 228 6.87 12.00 4.52
N SER A 229 7.20 12.13 3.24
CA SER A 229 7.45 13.41 2.59
C SER A 229 6.29 14.39 2.80
N GLY A 230 6.61 15.63 3.18
CA GLY A 230 5.62 16.70 3.36
C GLY A 230 4.87 17.10 2.09
N ASN A 231 5.22 16.58 0.91
CA ASN A 231 4.42 16.78 -0.30
C ASN A 231 3.24 15.80 -0.40
N ILE A 232 3.26 14.69 0.35
CA ILE A 232 2.21 13.67 0.34
C ILE A 232 1.14 14.06 1.36
N CYS A 233 -0.10 14.21 0.87
CA CYS A 233 -1.25 14.51 1.72
C CYS A 233 -2.30 13.39 1.74
N ARG A 234 -2.10 12.32 0.97
CA ARG A 234 -3.03 11.19 0.89
C ARG A 234 -2.33 9.92 0.47
N ILE A 235 -2.74 8.79 1.04
CA ILE A 235 -2.32 7.45 0.62
C ILE A 235 -3.59 6.66 0.33
N VAL A 236 -3.76 6.23 -0.92
CA VAL A 236 -4.93 5.49 -1.37
C VAL A 236 -4.60 4.02 -1.52
N PHE A 237 -5.40 3.16 -0.90
CA PHE A 237 -5.21 1.71 -0.93
C PHE A 237 -6.16 1.07 -1.93
N VAL A 238 -5.61 0.23 -2.80
CA VAL A 238 -6.35 -0.42 -3.89
C VAL A 238 -6.08 -1.92 -3.85
N LEU A 239 -7.16 -2.71 -3.93
CA LEU A 239 -7.11 -4.14 -4.22
C LEU A 239 -7.38 -4.35 -5.72
N THR A 240 -6.57 -5.15 -6.40
CA THR A 240 -6.76 -5.49 -7.82
C THR A 240 -6.67 -6.99 -8.02
N ILE A 241 -7.53 -7.55 -8.88
CA ILE A 241 -7.41 -8.96 -9.28
C ILE A 241 -6.41 -9.06 -10.44
N HIS A 242 -5.39 -9.90 -10.30
CA HIS A 242 -4.38 -10.12 -11.32
C HIS A 242 -4.99 -10.78 -12.57
N GLU A 243 -4.75 -10.19 -13.74
CA GLU A 243 -5.28 -10.64 -15.05
C GLU A 243 -6.82 -10.80 -15.09
N ALA A 244 -7.54 -9.99 -14.31
CA ALA A 244 -8.99 -10.09 -14.14
C ALA A 244 -9.76 -10.29 -15.46
N PHE A 245 -9.43 -9.51 -16.48
CA PHE A 245 -10.07 -9.58 -17.79
C PHE A 245 -9.78 -10.90 -18.53
N ALA A 246 -8.51 -11.28 -18.63
CA ALA A 246 -8.09 -12.51 -19.31
C ALA A 246 -8.66 -13.77 -18.62
N ARG A 247 -8.70 -13.74 -17.28
CA ARG A 247 -9.21 -14.85 -16.45
C ARG A 247 -10.71 -14.78 -16.20
N LYS A 248 -11.40 -13.74 -16.68
CA LYS A 248 -12.83 -13.45 -16.44
C LYS A 248 -13.17 -13.44 -14.94
N GLN A 249 -12.25 -12.93 -14.13
CA GLN A 249 -12.39 -12.80 -12.68
C GLN A 249 -12.86 -11.41 -12.31
N ASN A 250 -13.59 -11.32 -11.21
CA ASN A 250 -14.17 -10.07 -10.72
C ASN A 250 -14.45 -10.17 -9.22
N PHE A 251 -14.76 -9.03 -8.62
CA PHE A 251 -14.96 -8.93 -7.17
C PHE A 251 -16.18 -9.70 -6.67
N SER A 252 -17.13 -10.14 -7.51
CA SER A 252 -18.21 -11.03 -7.06
C SER A 252 -17.67 -12.39 -6.54
N MET A 253 -16.49 -12.80 -7.02
CA MET A 253 -15.77 -14.00 -6.61
C MET A 253 -15.01 -13.82 -5.28
N VAL A 254 -14.96 -12.60 -4.76
CA VAL A 254 -14.31 -12.24 -3.51
C VAL A 254 -15.35 -12.12 -2.40
N LYS A 255 -14.94 -12.41 -1.17
CA LYS A 255 -15.71 -12.15 0.06
C LYS A 255 -14.75 -11.72 1.16
N ASP A 256 -15.30 -11.19 2.25
CA ASP A 256 -14.56 -10.92 3.48
C ASP A 256 -13.32 -10.02 3.27
N ALA A 257 -13.32 -9.18 2.24
CA ALA A 257 -12.26 -8.24 1.97
C ALA A 257 -12.26 -7.11 3.01
N TYR A 258 -11.12 -6.87 3.65
CA TYR A 258 -10.99 -5.86 4.68
C TYR A 258 -9.65 -5.12 4.62
N ILE A 259 -9.63 -3.97 5.28
CA ILE A 259 -8.43 -3.24 5.69
C ILE A 259 -8.49 -2.99 7.20
N ARG A 260 -7.40 -3.25 7.91
CA ARG A 260 -7.18 -2.82 9.29
C ARG A 260 -6.01 -1.85 9.33
N LEU A 261 -6.19 -0.71 9.97
CA LEU A 261 -5.09 0.14 10.36
C LEU A 261 -4.66 -0.24 11.76
N LEU A 262 -3.41 -0.67 11.90
CA LEU A 262 -2.80 -1.02 13.18
C LEU A 262 -1.75 0.04 13.54
N ASN A 263 -1.59 0.29 14.83
CA ASN A 263 -0.40 0.94 15.35
C ASN A 263 0.77 -0.04 15.19
N ALA A 264 1.80 0.33 14.43
CA ALA A 264 2.85 -0.62 14.06
C ALA A 264 3.75 -1.03 15.25
N ASP A 265 3.87 -0.17 16.27
CA ASP A 265 4.71 -0.42 17.44
C ASP A 265 4.03 -1.38 18.43
N THR A 266 2.72 -1.25 18.61
CA THR A 266 1.96 -1.99 19.62
C THR A 266 1.13 -3.14 19.05
N GLY A 267 0.93 -3.18 17.73
CA GLY A 267 0.02 -4.11 17.05
C GLY A 267 -1.46 -3.86 17.32
N LYS A 268 -1.81 -2.81 18.09
CA LYS A 268 -3.21 -2.50 18.43
C LYS A 268 -3.96 -1.97 17.22
N GLU A 269 -5.18 -2.44 17.04
CA GLU A 269 -6.06 -1.92 15.99
C GLU A 269 -6.47 -0.47 16.29
N LEU A 270 -6.25 0.39 15.31
CA LEU A 270 -6.66 1.79 15.33
C LEU A 270 -8.07 1.93 14.78
N LEU A 271 -8.31 1.37 13.59
CA LEU A 271 -9.55 1.40 12.84
C LEU A 271 -9.59 0.19 11.89
N SER A 272 -10.79 -0.26 11.52
CA SER A 272 -10.95 -1.32 10.53
C SER A 272 -12.16 -1.10 9.65
N PHE A 273 -12.13 -1.68 8.45
CA PHE A 273 -13.26 -1.68 7.52
C PHE A 273 -13.31 -3.02 6.79
N CYS A 274 -14.46 -3.68 6.88
CA CYS A 274 -14.76 -4.88 6.11
C CYS A 274 -15.82 -4.53 5.06
N MET A 275 -15.58 -4.93 3.81
CA MET A 275 -16.49 -4.68 2.71
C MET A 275 -17.66 -5.65 2.72
N ASP A 276 -18.84 -5.11 2.43
CA ASP A 276 -20.12 -5.84 2.32
C ASP A 276 -20.66 -5.91 0.89
N GLN A 277 -20.03 -5.19 -0.04
CA GLN A 277 -20.49 -5.03 -1.42
C GLN A 277 -19.45 -5.53 -2.44
N TYR A 278 -19.89 -6.45 -3.31
CA TYR A 278 -19.08 -7.15 -4.30
C TYR A 278 -19.88 -7.31 -5.59
N TYR A 279 -19.28 -7.04 -6.75
CA TYR A 279 -20.01 -6.94 -8.02
C TYR A 279 -19.29 -7.64 -9.17
N GLU A 280 -20.07 -8.19 -10.11
CA GLU A 280 -19.56 -8.95 -11.27
C GLU A 280 -18.81 -8.07 -12.28
N ASN A 281 -19.10 -6.78 -12.30
CA ASN A 281 -18.50 -5.81 -13.23
C ASN A 281 -17.35 -5.02 -12.60
N VAL A 282 -16.75 -5.52 -11.52
CA VAL A 282 -15.70 -4.82 -10.77
C VAL A 282 -14.45 -5.69 -10.74
N THR A 283 -13.31 -5.14 -11.15
CA THR A 283 -12.02 -5.84 -11.27
C THR A 283 -10.91 -5.22 -10.41
N SER A 284 -11.12 -4.00 -9.92
CA SER A 284 -10.33 -3.37 -8.85
C SER A 284 -11.22 -2.58 -7.88
N MET A 285 -10.70 -2.34 -6.69
CA MET A 285 -11.42 -1.74 -5.57
C MET A 285 -10.53 -0.77 -4.82
N THR A 286 -10.90 0.51 -4.76
CA THR A 286 -10.34 1.41 -3.75
C THR A 286 -10.99 1.07 -2.41
N ILE A 287 -10.28 0.34 -1.56
CA ILE A 287 -10.82 -0.16 -0.28
C ILE A 287 -10.87 0.94 0.78
N GLY A 288 -9.87 1.82 0.80
CA GLY A 288 -9.79 2.91 1.75
C GLY A 288 -8.63 3.85 1.43
N GLU A 289 -8.54 4.93 2.21
CA GLU A 289 -7.49 5.93 2.08
C GLU A 289 -7.21 6.57 3.43
N ILE A 290 -5.94 6.93 3.67
CA ILE A 290 -5.60 7.90 4.69
C ILE A 290 -5.29 9.25 4.05
N TYR A 291 -5.71 10.33 4.69
CA TYR A 291 -5.54 11.68 4.17
C TYR A 291 -5.31 12.68 5.30
N LEU A 292 -4.50 13.69 5.02
CA LEU A 292 -4.24 14.78 5.93
C LEU A 292 -5.38 15.80 5.82
N HIS A 293 -5.97 16.16 6.95
CA HIS A 293 -7.03 17.17 7.03
C HIS A 293 -6.86 17.97 8.32
N ASN A 294 -6.65 19.29 8.18
CA ASN A 294 -6.40 20.21 9.29
C ASN A 294 -5.26 19.74 10.21
N GLY A 295 -4.16 19.29 9.62
CA GLY A 295 -2.98 18.79 10.34
C GLY A 295 -3.17 17.42 11.02
N GLN A 296 -4.31 16.75 10.80
CA GLN A 296 -4.59 15.43 11.36
C GLN A 296 -4.78 14.40 10.25
N TRP A 297 -4.13 13.25 10.38
CA TRP A 297 -4.37 12.11 9.51
C TRP A 297 -5.71 11.45 9.87
N LYS A 298 -6.51 11.21 8.83
CA LYS A 298 -7.83 10.57 8.94
C LYS A 298 -7.90 9.40 7.98
N PHE A 299 -8.63 8.37 8.35
CA PHE A 299 -8.98 7.28 7.48
C PHE A 299 -10.40 7.49 6.92
N ASN A 300 -10.57 7.19 5.64
CA ASN A 300 -11.86 7.13 4.96
C ASN A 300 -12.02 5.73 4.37
N PRO A 301 -12.95 4.91 4.89
CA PRO A 301 -13.37 3.68 4.23
C PRO A 301 -14.06 4.00 2.91
N VAL A 302 -13.53 3.53 1.79
CA VAL A 302 -14.04 3.91 0.45
C VAL A 302 -14.92 2.80 -0.13
N GLY A 303 -14.40 1.58 -0.28
CA GLY A 303 -15.13 0.44 -0.85
C GLY A 303 -15.81 0.74 -2.19
N ASN A 304 -15.14 1.49 -3.09
CA ASN A 304 -15.65 1.79 -4.43
C ASN A 304 -14.88 0.99 -5.47
N GLY A 305 -15.61 0.21 -6.27
CA GLY A 305 -15.07 -0.65 -7.30
C GLY A 305 -15.25 -0.08 -8.70
N VAL A 306 -14.34 -0.44 -9.59
CA VAL A 306 -14.40 -0.08 -11.01
C VAL A 306 -14.06 -1.28 -11.90
N ASN A 307 -14.52 -1.23 -13.14
CA ASN A 307 -14.14 -2.19 -14.18
C ASN A 307 -12.82 -1.76 -14.84
N LYS A 308 -11.76 -1.69 -14.04
CA LYS A 308 -10.41 -1.30 -14.46
C LYS A 308 -9.41 -2.18 -13.74
N ASP A 309 -8.43 -2.67 -14.44
CA ASP A 309 -7.30 -3.41 -13.89
C ASP A 309 -6.26 -2.45 -13.26
N LEU A 310 -5.06 -2.97 -13.00
CA LEU A 310 -3.99 -2.18 -12.38
C LEU A 310 -3.59 -0.99 -13.26
N ALA A 311 -3.58 -1.15 -14.59
CA ALA A 311 -3.25 -0.08 -15.53
C ALA A 311 -4.30 1.03 -15.46
N GLY A 312 -5.58 0.66 -15.40
CA GLY A 312 -6.64 1.64 -15.25
C GLY A 312 -6.57 2.40 -13.91
N GLN A 313 -6.13 1.76 -12.82
CA GLN A 313 -5.88 2.42 -11.54
C GLN A 313 -4.67 3.35 -11.59
N CYS A 314 -3.59 2.93 -12.25
CA CYS A 314 -2.42 3.77 -12.53
C CYS A 314 -2.82 5.07 -13.25
N ALA A 315 -3.64 4.97 -14.31
CA ALA A 315 -4.15 6.13 -15.01
C ALA A 315 -5.03 7.05 -14.12
N ILE A 316 -5.84 6.47 -13.23
CA ILE A 316 -6.65 7.23 -12.27
C ILE A 316 -5.77 8.05 -11.32
N TYR A 317 -4.63 7.51 -10.87
CA TYR A 317 -3.76 8.15 -9.89
C TYR A 317 -2.49 8.80 -10.47
N GLY A 318 -2.34 8.79 -11.80
CA GLY A 318 -1.32 9.57 -12.50
C GLY A 318 0.04 8.89 -12.64
N VAL A 319 0.05 7.55 -12.58
CA VAL A 319 1.24 6.77 -12.94
C VAL A 319 1.30 6.68 -14.48
N GLU A 320 2.42 7.12 -15.05
CA GLU A 320 2.65 7.19 -16.49
C GLU A 320 3.17 5.86 -17.03
N ILE A 321 2.25 5.02 -17.50
CA ILE A 321 2.61 3.82 -18.26
C ILE A 321 2.78 4.28 -19.72
N GLU A 322 3.95 4.81 -20.09
CA GLU A 322 4.23 5.11 -21.50
C GLU A 322 4.07 3.84 -22.35
N GLY A 323 3.69 4.01 -23.62
CA GLY A 323 3.51 2.93 -24.60
C GLY A 323 4.80 2.36 -25.18
#